data_AF-A0A7Y4AQJ1-F1
#
_entry.id   AF-A0A7Y4AQJ1-F1
#
_cell.length_a   1.000
_cell.length_b   1.000
_cell.length_c   1.000
_cell.angle_alpha   90.00
_cell.angle_beta   90.00
_cell.angle_gamma   90.00
#
_symmetry.space_group_name_H-M   'P 1'
#
loop_
_entity.id
_entity.type
_entity.pdbx_description
1 polymer ?
#
loop_
_entity_poly.entity_id
_entity_poly.type
_entity_poly.pdbx_seq_one_letter_code
_entity_poly.pdbx_strand_id
1 'polypeptide(L)'
;MIEYEVFPKLEKVINELGDDELYARLDELKLGSERKDLLFAVLRGEVSLRFHEKLDIYLYVIRNILPSEFELYKIDSHSYSKGMTEYDPAKNGQNLIKHGLSFNEVTSYSDGKFGVLNVYCPADEGERIVTFSPLVPFKNGFKLSLPINESVNTKESYVVSIVQSTGSGFRFISSRCMSSKKYKKTLGNALKNIFVDDPIAKSKLVEECLVILERDLFPKHD
;
A
#
# COMPACT_ATOMS: atom_id res chain seq x y z
N MET A 1 -9.83 -11.33 -17.37
CA MET A 1 -9.38 -12.53 -18.09
C MET A 1 -7.90 -12.44 -18.49
N ILE A 2 -7.42 -11.29 -18.97
CA ILE A 2 -6.01 -11.08 -19.35
C ILE A 2 -5.04 -11.39 -18.19
N GLU A 3 -5.42 -11.08 -16.95
CA GLU A 3 -4.58 -11.32 -15.77
C GLU A 3 -4.23 -12.81 -15.56
N TYR A 4 -5.11 -13.75 -15.92
CA TYR A 4 -4.86 -15.19 -15.79
C TYR A 4 -3.95 -15.75 -16.90
N GLU A 5 -3.87 -15.07 -18.05
CA GLU A 5 -2.99 -15.47 -19.15
C GLU A 5 -1.57 -14.91 -18.98
N VAL A 6 -1.46 -13.73 -18.36
CA VAL A 6 -0.18 -13.06 -18.16
C VAL A 6 0.53 -13.58 -16.92
N PHE A 7 -0.17 -13.83 -15.82
CA PHE A 7 0.47 -14.23 -14.57
C PHE A 7 1.42 -15.44 -14.70
N PRO A 8 1.06 -16.54 -15.40
CA PRO A 8 2.00 -17.65 -15.60
C PRO A 8 3.27 -17.27 -16.39
N LYS A 9 3.18 -16.27 -17.28
CA LYS A 9 4.34 -15.76 -18.03
C LYS A 9 5.26 -14.95 -17.12
N LEU A 10 4.70 -14.12 -16.25
CA LEU A 10 5.45 -13.41 -15.22
C LEU A 10 6.16 -14.39 -14.27
N GLU A 11 5.46 -15.45 -13.85
CA GLU A 11 6.06 -16.51 -13.03
C GLU A 11 7.23 -17.20 -13.74
N LYS A 12 7.06 -17.52 -15.02
CA LYS A 12 8.13 -18.12 -15.84
C LYS A 12 9.37 -17.24 -15.89
N VAL A 13 9.21 -15.94 -16.19
CA VAL A 13 10.31 -14.98 -16.26
C VAL A 13 11.09 -14.90 -14.94
N ILE A 14 10.38 -14.84 -13.80
CA ILE A 14 11.02 -14.80 -12.47
C ILE A 14 11.74 -16.12 -12.13
N ASN A 15 11.18 -17.25 -12.56
CA ASN A 15 11.78 -18.56 -12.31
C ASN A 15 13.03 -18.80 -13.16
N GLU A 16 13.11 -18.23 -14.36
CA GLU A 16 14.26 -18.36 -15.28
C GLU A 16 15.54 -17.68 -14.77
N LEU A 17 15.43 -16.69 -13.87
CA LEU A 17 16.59 -16.06 -13.22
C LEU A 17 17.35 -17.03 -12.27
N GLY A 18 16.71 -18.08 -11.76
CA GLY A 18 17.27 -18.86 -10.65
C GLY A 18 17.35 -18.07 -9.33
N ASP A 19 17.75 -18.74 -8.24
CA ASP A 19 17.70 -18.17 -6.89
C ASP A 19 18.73 -17.07 -6.64
N ASP A 20 19.99 -17.33 -6.97
CA ASP A 20 21.08 -16.39 -6.72
C ASP A 20 20.93 -15.10 -7.53
N GLU A 21 20.59 -15.19 -8.82
CA GLU A 21 20.39 -14.00 -9.66
C GLU A 21 19.15 -13.22 -9.22
N LEU A 22 18.03 -13.90 -8.93
CA LEU A 22 16.83 -13.24 -8.45
C LEU A 22 17.14 -12.49 -7.14
N TYR A 23 17.74 -13.17 -6.17
CA TYR A 23 18.05 -12.56 -4.88
C TYR A 23 19.01 -11.36 -5.04
N ALA A 24 20.02 -11.44 -5.91
CA ALA A 24 20.89 -10.31 -6.22
C ALA A 24 20.13 -9.14 -6.85
N ARG A 25 19.26 -9.39 -7.85
CA ARG A 25 18.44 -8.34 -8.49
C ARG A 25 17.48 -7.67 -7.52
N LEU A 26 16.98 -8.37 -6.51
CA LEU A 26 16.11 -7.77 -5.48
C LEU A 26 16.82 -6.66 -4.67
N ASP A 27 18.15 -6.55 -4.68
CA ASP A 27 18.88 -5.44 -4.04
C ASP A 27 18.58 -4.09 -4.71
N GLU A 28 18.21 -4.07 -5.99
CA GLU A 28 17.83 -2.87 -6.73
C GLU A 28 16.58 -2.19 -6.12
N LEU A 29 15.75 -2.97 -5.42
CA LEU A 29 14.52 -2.48 -4.78
C LEU A 29 14.78 -1.69 -3.49
N LYS A 30 16.02 -1.70 -2.96
CA LYS A 30 16.44 -1.00 -1.74
C LYS A 30 15.53 -1.32 -0.54
N LEU A 31 15.13 -2.59 -0.44
CA LEU A 31 14.37 -3.13 0.68
C LEU A 31 15.31 -3.46 1.84
N GLY A 32 14.85 -3.36 3.08
CA GLY A 32 15.58 -3.95 4.22
C GLY A 32 15.62 -5.47 4.10
N SER A 33 16.62 -6.12 4.68
CA SER A 33 16.84 -7.59 4.57
C SER A 33 15.57 -8.40 4.84
N GLU A 34 14.89 -8.15 5.95
CA GLU A 34 13.64 -8.85 6.29
C GLU A 34 12.55 -8.74 5.20
N ARG A 35 12.48 -7.60 4.50
CA ARG A 35 11.52 -7.40 3.41
C ARG A 35 11.96 -8.05 2.11
N LYS A 36 13.27 -8.08 1.86
CA LYS A 36 13.85 -8.78 0.73
C LYS A 36 13.62 -10.27 0.87
N ASP A 37 13.86 -10.82 2.05
CA ASP A 37 13.64 -12.24 2.36
C ASP A 37 12.17 -12.62 2.21
N LEU A 38 11.26 -11.79 2.76
CA LEU A 38 9.82 -11.98 2.59
C LEU A 38 9.41 -11.96 1.11
N LEU A 39 9.92 -11.00 0.33
CA LEU A 39 9.63 -10.90 -1.09
C LEU A 39 10.14 -12.14 -1.84
N PHE A 40 11.35 -12.60 -1.53
CA PHE A 40 11.91 -13.81 -2.12
C PHE A 40 11.04 -15.04 -1.82
N ALA A 41 10.64 -15.24 -0.56
CA ALA A 41 9.73 -16.31 -0.15
C ALA A 41 8.37 -16.25 -0.88
N VAL A 42 7.81 -15.05 -1.09
CA VAL A 42 6.60 -14.87 -1.90
C VAL A 42 6.81 -15.31 -3.36
N LEU A 43 7.93 -14.90 -3.97
CA LEU A 43 8.25 -15.24 -5.37
C LEU A 43 8.54 -16.74 -5.57
N ARG A 44 8.93 -17.45 -4.52
CA ARG A 44 9.09 -18.91 -4.49
C ARG A 44 7.85 -19.67 -4.05
N GLY A 45 6.75 -18.97 -3.76
CA GLY A 45 5.48 -19.59 -3.40
C GLY A 45 5.45 -20.16 -1.98
N GLU A 46 6.40 -19.80 -1.13
CA GLU A 46 6.46 -20.20 0.28
C GLU A 46 5.43 -19.44 1.14
N VAL A 47 4.94 -18.30 0.63
CA VAL A 47 3.90 -17.49 1.27
C VAL A 47 2.61 -17.57 0.46
N SER A 48 1.52 -18.00 1.11
CA SER A 48 0.19 -18.05 0.50
C SER A 48 -0.46 -16.66 0.45
N LEU A 49 -0.87 -16.23 -0.73
CA LEU A 49 -1.52 -14.94 -0.99
C LEU A 49 -2.73 -15.12 -1.90
N ARG A 50 -3.67 -14.17 -1.87
CA ARG A 50 -4.74 -14.13 -2.89
C ARG A 50 -4.12 -13.85 -4.25
N PHE A 51 -4.73 -14.40 -5.30
CA PHE A 51 -4.24 -14.31 -6.67
C PHE A 51 -3.83 -12.89 -7.09
N HIS A 52 -4.70 -11.89 -6.90
CA HIS A 52 -4.44 -10.51 -7.32
C HIS A 52 -3.29 -9.86 -6.53
N GLU A 53 -3.12 -10.20 -5.26
CA GLU A 53 -2.02 -9.68 -4.46
C GLU A 53 -0.69 -10.29 -4.87
N LYS A 54 -0.70 -11.59 -5.20
CA LYS A 54 0.46 -12.25 -5.80
C LYS A 54 0.80 -11.59 -7.15
N LEU A 55 -0.17 -11.41 -8.04
CA LEU A 55 0.01 -10.71 -9.31
C LEU A 55 0.62 -9.31 -9.12
N ASP A 56 0.08 -8.52 -8.21
CA ASP A 56 0.56 -7.17 -7.91
C ASP A 56 2.02 -7.15 -7.46
N ILE A 57 2.43 -8.12 -6.63
CA ILE A 57 3.82 -8.28 -6.20
C ILE A 57 4.72 -8.65 -7.40
N TYR A 58 4.28 -9.54 -8.28
CA TYR A 58 5.06 -9.89 -9.48
C TYR A 58 5.20 -8.70 -10.42
N LEU A 59 4.13 -7.93 -10.62
CA LEU A 59 4.17 -6.70 -11.41
C LEU A 59 5.11 -5.66 -10.78
N TYR A 60 5.10 -5.53 -9.45
CA TYR A 60 6.06 -4.68 -8.73
C TYR A 60 7.50 -5.10 -9.03
N VAL A 61 7.82 -6.40 -8.90
CA VAL A 61 9.18 -6.90 -9.11
C VAL A 61 9.61 -6.69 -10.56
N ILE A 62 8.84 -7.20 -11.52
CA ILE A 62 9.19 -7.16 -12.95
C ILE A 62 9.34 -5.71 -13.43
N ARG A 63 8.44 -4.80 -13.03
CA ARG A 63 8.56 -3.37 -13.38
C ARG A 63 9.89 -2.75 -12.96
N ASN A 64 10.48 -3.20 -11.85
CA ASN A 64 11.67 -2.59 -11.28
C ASN A 64 12.97 -3.32 -11.66
N ILE A 65 12.98 -4.66 -11.73
CA ILE A 65 14.22 -5.44 -12.00
C ILE A 65 14.31 -5.97 -13.44
N LEU A 66 13.20 -5.96 -14.18
CA LEU A 66 13.09 -6.42 -15.57
C LEU A 66 12.17 -5.48 -16.39
N PRO A 67 12.47 -4.18 -16.50
CA PRO A 67 11.56 -3.20 -17.09
C PRO A 67 11.21 -3.50 -18.55
N SER A 68 12.13 -4.10 -19.32
CA SER A 68 11.87 -4.53 -20.70
C SER A 68 10.78 -5.59 -20.79
N GLU A 69 10.75 -6.54 -19.85
CA GLU A 69 9.70 -7.55 -19.76
C GLU A 69 8.36 -6.92 -19.38
N PHE A 70 8.37 -5.99 -18.43
CA PHE A 70 7.15 -5.29 -18.00
C PHE A 70 6.40 -4.62 -19.15
N GLU A 71 7.13 -3.93 -20.04
CA GLU A 71 6.56 -3.24 -21.20
C GLU A 71 5.92 -4.17 -22.23
N LEU A 72 6.29 -5.46 -22.25
CA LEU A 72 5.67 -6.46 -23.15
C LEU A 72 4.26 -6.84 -22.68
N TYR A 73 4.04 -6.89 -21.37
CA TYR A 73 2.78 -7.38 -20.80
C TYR A 73 1.70 -6.30 -20.68
N LYS A 74 2.08 -5.01 -20.62
CA LYS A 74 1.18 -3.84 -20.61
C LYS A 74 0.00 -3.96 -19.62
N ILE A 75 0.22 -4.60 -18.46
CA ILE A 75 -0.81 -4.64 -17.42
C ILE A 75 -0.80 -3.33 -16.66
N ASP A 76 -1.77 -2.48 -16.98
CA ASP A 76 -2.03 -1.23 -16.26
C ASP A 76 -3.08 -1.40 -15.15
N SER A 77 -3.86 -2.49 -15.18
CA SER A 77 -5.00 -2.72 -14.31
C SER A 77 -5.51 -4.17 -14.34
N HIS A 78 -6.28 -4.54 -13.32
CA HIS A 78 -7.03 -5.80 -13.25
C HIS A 78 -8.40 -5.57 -12.59
N SER A 79 -9.22 -6.62 -12.48
CA SER A 79 -10.60 -6.55 -11.96
C SER A 79 -10.75 -5.86 -10.59
N TYR A 80 -9.79 -6.01 -9.69
CA TYR A 80 -9.79 -5.36 -8.36
C TYR A 80 -9.11 -3.97 -8.29
N SER A 81 -8.50 -3.47 -9.37
CA SER A 81 -7.68 -2.24 -9.35
C SER A 81 -8.39 -1.01 -9.92
N LYS A 82 -9.66 -1.15 -10.33
CA LYS A 82 -10.49 -0.09 -10.92
C LYS A 82 -11.86 -0.04 -10.22
N GLY A 83 -12.45 1.16 -10.10
CA GLY A 83 -13.75 1.39 -9.49
C GLY A 83 -13.84 2.74 -8.78
N MET A 84 -14.65 2.82 -7.72
CA MET A 84 -14.69 4.00 -6.81
C MET A 84 -13.34 4.22 -6.10
N THR A 85 -12.57 3.15 -5.93
CA THR A 85 -11.17 3.23 -5.57
C THR A 85 -10.35 2.52 -6.62
N GLU A 86 -9.29 3.18 -7.08
CA GLU A 86 -8.38 2.66 -8.10
C GLU A 86 -6.94 2.68 -7.63
N TYR A 87 -6.10 1.85 -8.24
CA TYR A 87 -4.67 1.82 -7.97
C TYR A 87 -3.90 1.22 -9.14
N ASP A 88 -2.62 1.55 -9.20
CA ASP A 88 -1.66 0.85 -10.04
C ASP A 88 -1.32 -0.51 -9.36
N PRO A 89 -1.51 -1.66 -10.05
CA PRO A 89 -1.19 -3.00 -9.53
C PRO A 89 0.24 -3.12 -8.96
N ALA A 90 1.26 -2.67 -9.70
CA ALA A 90 2.65 -2.69 -9.24
C ALA A 90 2.86 -1.79 -8.01
N LYS A 91 2.12 -0.68 -7.91
CA LYS A 91 2.13 0.17 -6.71
C LYS A 91 1.51 -0.53 -5.51
N ASN A 92 0.44 -1.29 -5.70
CA ASN A 92 -0.17 -2.09 -4.64
C ASN A 92 0.77 -3.20 -4.16
N GLY A 93 1.46 -3.90 -5.08
CA GLY A 93 2.47 -4.90 -4.75
C GLY A 93 3.62 -4.31 -3.92
N GLN A 94 4.10 -3.12 -4.32
CA GLN A 94 5.07 -2.37 -3.53
C GLN A 94 4.54 -2.03 -2.13
N ASN A 95 3.28 -1.58 -2.02
CA ASN A 95 2.67 -1.23 -0.73
C ASN A 95 2.54 -2.46 0.18
N LEU A 96 2.12 -3.59 -0.38
CA LEU A 96 1.98 -4.85 0.33
C LEU A 96 3.33 -5.32 0.90
N ILE A 97 4.40 -5.33 0.09
CA ILE A 97 5.75 -5.71 0.55
C ILE A 97 6.31 -4.70 1.56
N LYS A 98 6.10 -3.40 1.39
CA LYS A 98 6.68 -2.39 2.29
C LYS A 98 5.91 -2.23 3.60
N HIS A 99 4.60 -2.40 3.57
CA HIS A 99 3.70 -1.95 4.64
C HIS A 99 2.72 -3.04 5.12
N GLY A 100 2.66 -4.18 4.43
CA GLY A 100 1.91 -5.36 4.85
C GLY A 100 0.40 -5.19 4.73
N LEU A 101 -0.01 -4.34 3.80
CA LEU A 101 -1.41 -3.97 3.60
C LEU A 101 -1.64 -3.68 2.12
N SER A 102 -2.62 -4.36 1.53
CA SER A 102 -3.06 -4.05 0.17
C SER A 102 -4.10 -2.93 0.19
N PHE A 103 -4.19 -2.15 -0.89
CA PHE A 103 -5.16 -1.07 -1.01
C PHE A 103 -6.61 -1.57 -0.96
N ASN A 104 -6.86 -2.76 -1.50
CA ASN A 104 -8.17 -3.38 -1.42
C ASN A 104 -8.56 -3.77 0.02
N GLU A 105 -7.58 -4.16 0.85
CA GLU A 105 -7.83 -4.43 2.28
C GLU A 105 -8.17 -3.16 3.04
N VAL A 106 -7.54 -2.03 2.71
CA VAL A 106 -7.85 -0.73 3.33
C VAL A 106 -9.33 -0.40 3.17
N THR A 107 -9.84 -0.50 1.95
CA THR A 107 -11.23 -0.15 1.66
C THR A 107 -12.19 -1.20 2.24
N SER A 108 -11.91 -2.48 1.98
CA SER A 108 -12.76 -3.60 2.41
C SER A 108 -12.89 -3.71 3.93
N TYR A 109 -11.83 -3.36 4.68
CA TYR A 109 -11.80 -3.48 6.14
C TYR A 109 -12.02 -2.14 6.85
N SER A 110 -12.53 -1.13 6.13
CA SER A 110 -12.85 0.19 6.69
C SER A 110 -14.24 0.32 7.34
N ASP A 111 -15.05 -0.75 7.32
CA ASP A 111 -16.44 -0.71 7.82
C ASP A 111 -17.27 0.40 7.13
N GLY A 112 -17.00 0.64 5.84
CA GLY A 112 -17.62 1.69 5.03
C GLY A 112 -17.15 3.12 5.34
N LYS A 113 -16.11 3.30 6.16
CA LYS A 113 -15.64 4.63 6.62
C LYS A 113 -14.42 5.16 5.85
N PHE A 114 -13.96 4.46 4.82
CA PHE A 114 -12.88 4.97 3.97
C PHE A 114 -13.30 6.27 3.27
N GLY A 115 -12.41 7.27 3.24
CA GLY A 115 -12.68 8.55 2.59
C GLY A 115 -13.55 9.52 3.40
N VAL A 116 -13.88 9.21 4.66
CA VAL A 116 -14.69 10.10 5.53
C VAL A 116 -13.82 11.17 6.20
N LEU A 117 -12.64 10.79 6.68
CA LEU A 117 -11.73 11.68 7.40
C LEU A 117 -10.58 12.10 6.50
N ASN A 118 -10.73 13.25 5.84
CA ASN A 118 -9.80 13.72 4.82
C ASN A 118 -9.11 15.03 5.22
N VAL A 119 -7.84 15.16 4.82
CA VAL A 119 -7.09 16.41 4.83
C VAL A 119 -6.54 16.64 3.42
N TYR A 120 -6.87 17.79 2.85
CA TYR A 120 -6.55 18.12 1.47
C TYR A 120 -5.15 18.72 1.36
N CYS A 121 -4.37 18.20 0.42
CA CYS A 121 -3.01 18.65 0.11
C CYS A 121 -3.00 19.21 -1.30
N PRO A 122 -2.98 20.55 -1.48
CA PRO A 122 -2.74 21.12 -2.79
C PRO A 122 -1.37 20.66 -3.29
N ALA A 123 -1.32 19.99 -4.43
CA ALA A 123 -0.09 19.54 -5.07
C ALA A 123 -0.14 19.82 -6.58
N ASP A 124 1.02 20.12 -7.16
CA ASP A 124 1.13 20.54 -8.58
C ASP A 124 0.67 19.45 -9.57
N GLU A 125 0.73 18.17 -9.16
CA GLU A 125 0.34 17.00 -9.98
C GLU A 125 -1.10 16.51 -9.71
N GLY A 126 -1.92 17.36 -9.10
CA GLY A 126 -3.30 17.06 -8.70
C GLY A 126 -3.47 16.91 -7.19
N GLU A 127 -4.68 17.19 -6.71
CA GLU A 127 -4.99 17.25 -5.28
C GLU A 127 -4.78 15.89 -4.60
N ARG A 128 -3.73 15.82 -3.78
CA ARG A 128 -3.49 14.68 -2.90
C ARG A 128 -4.35 14.84 -1.66
N ILE A 129 -4.83 13.74 -1.13
CA ILE A 129 -5.69 13.71 0.05
C ILE A 129 -5.09 12.72 1.02
N VAL A 130 -4.87 13.16 2.27
CA VAL A 130 -4.58 12.26 3.38
C VAL A 130 -5.92 11.80 3.92
N THR A 131 -6.18 10.49 3.86
CA THR A 131 -7.41 9.90 4.39
C THR A 131 -7.09 8.94 5.53
N PHE A 132 -7.90 9.00 6.58
CA PHE A 132 -7.81 8.11 7.72
C PHE A 132 -9.01 7.17 7.75
N SER A 133 -8.76 5.90 7.99
CA SER A 133 -9.80 4.88 8.09
C SER A 133 -9.50 3.90 9.21
N PRO A 134 -10.51 3.34 9.87
CA PRO A 134 -10.29 2.20 10.75
C PRO A 134 -9.85 1.00 9.91
N LEU A 135 -9.05 0.11 10.50
CA LEU A 135 -8.73 -1.19 9.95
C LEU A 135 -9.37 -2.20 10.90
N VAL A 136 -10.48 -2.79 10.48
CA VAL A 136 -11.27 -3.71 11.30
C VAL A 136 -11.19 -5.14 10.75
N PRO A 137 -9.98 -5.74 10.67
CA PRO A 137 -9.83 -7.05 10.05
C PRO A 137 -10.58 -8.13 10.85
N PHE A 138 -10.70 -7.98 12.18
CA PHE A 138 -11.27 -9.03 13.04
C PHE A 138 -12.76 -8.97 13.27
N LYS A 139 -13.50 -7.94 12.85
CA LYS A 139 -14.96 -7.90 13.15
C LYS A 139 -15.71 -9.09 12.54
N ASN A 140 -15.18 -9.69 11.47
CA ASN A 140 -15.84 -10.75 10.70
C ASN A 140 -14.90 -11.93 10.32
N GLY A 141 -13.77 -12.11 11.00
CA GLY A 141 -12.81 -13.19 10.68
C GLY A 141 -11.93 -12.95 9.44
N PHE A 142 -11.87 -11.71 8.94
CA PHE A 142 -10.95 -11.34 7.87
C PHE A 142 -9.50 -11.31 8.38
N LYS A 143 -8.58 -11.76 7.55
CA LYS A 143 -7.13 -11.71 7.82
C LYS A 143 -6.46 -10.90 6.73
N LEU A 144 -5.52 -10.06 7.15
CA LEU A 144 -4.61 -9.42 6.21
C LEU A 144 -3.81 -10.49 5.48
N SER A 145 -3.53 -10.28 4.20
CA SER A 145 -2.81 -11.23 3.37
C SER A 145 -1.32 -11.31 3.69
N LEU A 146 -0.70 -10.17 4.06
CA LEU A 146 0.73 -10.11 4.38
C LEU A 146 1.01 -9.22 5.60
N PRO A 147 0.46 -9.52 6.79
CA PRO A 147 0.62 -8.67 7.96
C PRO A 147 2.08 -8.66 8.40
N ILE A 148 2.70 -7.50 8.22
CA ILE A 148 4.13 -7.29 8.49
C ILE A 148 4.44 -7.12 9.99
N ASN A 149 3.44 -6.83 10.80
CA ASN A 149 3.60 -6.62 12.23
C ASN A 149 2.39 -7.18 12.96
N GLU A 150 2.63 -8.07 13.92
CA GLU A 150 1.57 -8.70 14.73
C GLU A 150 0.73 -7.67 15.50
N SER A 151 1.29 -6.49 15.82
CA SER A 151 0.54 -5.41 16.48
C SER A 151 -0.53 -4.75 15.60
N VAL A 152 -0.49 -4.97 14.28
CA VAL A 152 -1.57 -4.61 13.35
C VAL A 152 -2.82 -5.44 13.64
N ASN A 153 -2.65 -6.60 14.29
CA ASN A 153 -3.73 -7.50 14.66
C ASN A 153 -4.44 -7.12 15.98
N THR A 154 -4.37 -5.86 16.41
CA THR A 154 -5.06 -5.38 17.63
C THR A 154 -6.43 -4.78 17.32
N LYS A 155 -7.30 -4.68 18.34
CA LYS A 155 -8.71 -4.22 18.19
C LYS A 155 -8.86 -2.79 17.66
N GLU A 156 -7.80 -1.98 17.67
CA GLU A 156 -7.83 -0.56 17.28
C GLU A 156 -6.62 -0.20 16.40
N SER A 157 -6.59 -0.78 15.20
CA SER A 157 -5.67 -0.36 14.15
C SER A 157 -6.37 0.64 13.23
N TYR A 158 -5.66 1.69 12.86
CA TYR A 158 -6.11 2.67 11.87
C TYR A 158 -5.16 2.64 10.68
N VAL A 159 -5.59 3.18 9.55
CA VAL A 159 -4.76 3.34 8.37
C VAL A 159 -4.71 4.82 8.03
N VAL A 160 -3.49 5.29 7.75
CA VAL A 160 -3.28 6.53 7.03
C VAL A 160 -2.99 6.18 5.57
N SER A 161 -3.79 6.74 4.67
CA SER A 161 -3.64 6.59 3.23
C SER A 161 -3.40 7.94 2.58
N ILE A 162 -2.50 7.96 1.61
CA ILE A 162 -2.35 9.07 0.67
C ILE A 162 -3.01 8.61 -0.61
N VAL A 163 -3.99 9.38 -1.05
CA VAL A 163 -4.74 9.15 -2.29
C VAL A 163 -4.72 10.42 -3.14
N GLN A 164 -5.13 10.30 -4.39
CA GLN A 164 -5.42 11.41 -5.28
C GLN A 164 -6.90 11.39 -5.63
N SER A 165 -7.53 12.56 -5.65
CA SER A 165 -8.91 12.68 -6.10
C SER A 165 -9.03 12.28 -7.58
N THR A 166 -10.00 11.46 -7.91
CA THR A 166 -10.41 11.15 -9.28
C THR A 166 -11.85 11.61 -9.48
N GLY A 167 -12.28 11.82 -10.73
CA GLY A 167 -13.62 12.35 -11.00
C GLY A 167 -14.77 11.58 -10.34
N SER A 168 -14.57 10.29 -10.02
CA SER A 168 -15.55 9.42 -9.37
C SER A 168 -15.10 8.82 -8.03
N GLY A 169 -13.93 9.18 -7.50
CA GLY A 169 -13.42 8.54 -6.28
C GLY A 169 -11.96 8.83 -5.96
N PHE A 170 -11.21 7.78 -5.61
CA PHE A 170 -9.84 7.92 -5.11
C PHE A 170 -8.85 6.99 -5.81
N ARG A 171 -7.67 7.50 -6.17
CA ARG A 171 -6.53 6.71 -6.60
C ARG A 171 -5.51 6.56 -5.48
N PHE A 172 -5.22 5.33 -5.06
CA PHE A 172 -4.24 5.09 -4.00
C PHE A 172 -2.80 5.38 -4.45
N ILE A 173 -2.05 6.04 -3.56
CA ILE A 173 -0.61 6.28 -3.70
C ILE A 173 0.15 5.47 -2.66
N SER A 174 -0.30 5.47 -1.39
CA SER A 174 0.30 4.67 -0.32
C SER A 174 -0.66 4.50 0.85
N SER A 175 -0.51 3.41 1.62
CA SER A 175 -1.32 3.13 2.80
C SER A 175 -0.48 2.47 3.88
N ARG A 176 -0.64 2.90 5.14
CA ARG A 176 0.13 2.41 6.29
C ARG A 176 -0.74 2.20 7.50
N CYS A 177 -0.55 1.06 8.16
CA CYS A 177 -1.12 0.81 9.48
C CYS A 177 -0.53 1.78 10.51
N MET A 178 -1.39 2.24 11.40
CA MET A 178 -1.14 3.24 12.41
C MET A 178 -1.81 2.82 13.72
N SER A 179 -1.09 2.94 14.82
CA SER A 179 -1.62 2.69 16.17
C SER A 179 -1.76 3.99 16.95
N SER A 180 -2.67 4.01 17.92
CA SER A 180 -2.86 5.11 18.87
C SER A 180 -1.58 5.51 19.62
N LYS A 181 -0.64 4.57 19.80
CA LYS A 181 0.63 4.82 20.51
C LYS A 181 1.72 5.45 19.64
N LYS A 182 1.69 5.24 18.32
CA LYS A 182 2.78 5.64 17.40
C LYS A 182 2.30 6.50 16.22
N TYR A 183 1.08 7.04 16.29
CA TYR A 183 0.46 7.77 15.18
C TYR A 183 1.29 8.94 14.66
N LYS A 184 1.88 9.77 15.55
CA LYS A 184 2.73 10.90 15.14
C LYS A 184 3.94 10.45 14.30
N LYS A 185 4.60 9.36 14.70
CA LYS A 185 5.74 8.78 13.96
C LYS A 185 5.28 8.20 12.62
N THR A 186 4.17 7.47 12.59
CA THR A 186 3.62 6.91 11.36
C THR A 186 3.22 8.01 10.38
N LEU A 187 2.53 9.05 10.86
CA LEU A 187 2.12 10.21 10.08
C LEU A 187 3.34 10.94 9.50
N GLY A 188 4.34 11.26 10.31
CA GLY A 188 5.58 11.89 9.82
C GLY A 188 6.26 11.07 8.73
N ASN A 189 6.31 9.75 8.89
CA ASN A 189 6.86 8.84 7.87
C ASN A 189 5.99 8.74 6.61
N ALA A 190 4.67 8.83 6.73
CA ALA A 190 3.75 8.79 5.59
C ALA A 190 3.88 10.07 4.77
N LEU A 191 3.92 11.22 5.43
CA LEU A 191 3.99 12.53 4.80
C LEU A 191 5.41 12.95 4.40
N LYS A 192 6.45 12.14 4.63
CA LYS A 192 7.86 12.56 4.46
C LYS A 192 8.18 13.26 3.13
N ASN A 193 7.54 12.85 2.04
CA ASN A 193 7.77 13.36 0.69
C ASN A 193 6.69 14.35 0.20
N ILE A 194 5.84 14.87 1.09
CA ILE A 194 4.83 15.90 0.77
C ILE A 194 5.38 17.26 1.22
N PHE A 195 5.25 18.30 0.41
CA PHE A 195 5.76 19.66 0.70
C PHE A 195 7.23 19.66 1.16
N VAL A 196 8.12 18.99 0.40
CA VAL A 196 9.56 18.89 0.76
C VAL A 196 10.21 20.28 0.78
N ASP A 197 9.82 21.13 -0.18
CA ASP A 197 10.37 22.47 -0.35
C ASP A 197 9.53 23.57 0.34
N ASP A 198 8.43 23.20 1.02
CA ASP A 198 7.58 24.12 1.78
C ASP A 198 7.34 23.59 3.21
N PRO A 199 8.27 23.85 4.14
CA PRO A 199 8.14 23.42 5.53
C PRO A 199 6.93 24.00 6.26
N ILE A 200 6.44 25.18 5.84
CA ILE A 200 5.30 25.85 6.47
C ILE A 200 4.01 25.11 6.10
N ALA A 201 3.78 24.87 4.81
CA ALA A 201 2.66 24.06 4.33
C ALA A 201 2.71 22.64 4.91
N LYS A 202 3.91 22.05 5.00
CA LYS A 202 4.11 20.75 5.65
C LYS A 202 3.68 20.76 7.11
N SER A 203 4.06 21.78 7.88
CA SER A 203 3.70 21.91 9.29
C SER A 203 2.18 22.04 9.46
N LYS A 204 1.54 22.88 8.64
CA LYS A 204 0.09 23.09 8.67
C LYS A 204 -0.68 21.80 8.34
N LEU A 205 -0.25 21.07 7.31
CA LEU A 205 -0.85 19.78 6.96
C LEU A 205 -0.75 18.78 8.12
N VAL A 206 0.42 18.71 8.78
CA VAL A 206 0.61 17.82 9.93
C VAL A 206 -0.32 18.22 11.07
N GLU A 207 -0.46 19.51 11.36
CA GLU A 207 -1.36 20.02 12.39
C GLU A 207 -2.82 19.64 12.10
N GLU A 208 -3.31 19.87 10.88
CA GLU A 208 -4.66 19.50 10.46
C GLU A 208 -4.92 17.98 10.59
N CYS A 209 -3.94 17.17 10.20
CA CYS A 209 -3.99 15.72 10.40
C CYS A 209 -4.08 15.36 11.89
N LEU A 210 -3.28 15.99 12.75
CA LEU A 210 -3.27 15.71 14.18
C LEU A 210 -4.62 16.10 14.83
N VAL A 211 -5.23 17.20 14.42
CA VAL A 211 -6.56 17.62 14.90
C VAL A 211 -7.61 16.54 14.62
N ILE A 212 -7.66 16.01 13.39
CA ILE A 212 -8.60 14.91 13.05
C ILE A 212 -8.30 13.66 13.88
N LEU A 213 -7.03 13.29 14.00
CA LEU A 213 -6.65 12.08 14.74
C LEU A 213 -7.00 12.17 16.22
N GLU A 214 -6.74 13.31 16.86
CA GLU A 214 -6.98 13.51 18.29
C GLU A 214 -8.46 13.74 18.61
N ARG A 215 -9.24 14.31 17.68
CA ARG A 215 -10.69 14.52 17.83
C ARG A 215 -11.49 13.25 17.54
N ASP A 216 -11.23 12.60 16.41
CA ASP A 216 -12.15 11.61 15.84
C ASP A 216 -11.69 10.16 16.05
N LEU A 217 -10.38 9.90 16.18
CA LEU A 217 -9.84 8.54 16.26
C LEU A 217 -9.23 8.19 17.61
N PHE A 218 -8.62 9.16 18.29
CA PHE A 218 -7.94 8.99 19.58
C PHE A 218 -8.38 10.05 20.59
N PRO A 219 -9.69 10.19 20.86
CA PRO A 219 -10.15 11.14 21.87
C PRO A 219 -9.52 10.79 23.21
N LYS A 220 -8.93 11.79 23.86
CA LYS A 220 -8.54 11.65 25.26
C LYS A 220 -9.84 11.59 26.07
N HIS A 221 -10.12 10.42 26.63
CA HIS A 221 -11.11 10.32 27.69
C HIS A 221 -10.41 10.78 28.97
N ASP A 222 -10.78 11.96 29.45
CA ASP A 222 -10.46 12.42 30.81
C ASP A 222 -11.25 11.60 31.85
#